data_AF-A0A7G2K0X6-F1
#
_entry.id   AF-A0A7G2K0X6-F1
#
_cell.length_a   1.000
_cell.length_b   1.000
_cell.length_c   1.000
_cell.angle_alpha   90.00
_cell.angle_beta   90.00
_cell.angle_gamma   90.00
#
_symmetry.space_group_name_H-M   'P 1'
#
loop_
_entity.id
_entity.type
_entity.pdbx_description
1 polymer ?
#
loop_
_entity_poly.entity_id
_entity_poly.type
_entity_poly.pdbx_seq_one_letter_code
_entity_poly.pdbx_strand_id
1 'polypeptide(L)'
;MNYSVNLSQSIDKETGKRDNSIYLSLSLPLGDNHSADSSYSRSGNDINQRLGINGSFGERHQWSYGINASRNNQGYRSYDANLAHNNSIGSYRASYSRDSLKNRSTSLGASGAVVAHKHGITLSQPVGESFAIIHAKDAAGAKVESGANVSLDYFGNAV
;
A
#
# COMPACT_ATOMS: atom_id res chain seq x y z
N MET A 1 -11.73 -14.86 0.91
CA MET A 1 -10.64 -15.66 1.51
C MET A 1 -9.63 -15.91 0.43
N ASN A 2 -8.39 -15.46 0.61
CA ASN A 2 -7.34 -15.59 -0.41
C ASN A 2 -6.14 -16.33 0.20
N TYR A 3 -5.54 -17.24 -0.58
CA TYR A 3 -4.31 -17.93 -0.19
C TYR A 3 -3.33 -17.87 -1.35
N SER A 4 -2.05 -17.73 -1.04
CA SER A 4 -0.99 -17.78 -2.05
C SER A 4 0.23 -18.52 -1.53
N VAL A 5 0.85 -19.28 -2.43
CA VAL A 5 2.08 -20.03 -2.19
C VAL A 5 3.07 -19.64 -3.26
N ASN A 6 4.25 -19.21 -2.85
CA ASN A 6 5.33 -18.82 -3.74
C ASN A 6 6.59 -19.59 -3.37
N LEU A 7 7.26 -20.12 -4.38
CA LEU A 7 8.53 -20.84 -4.26
C LEU A 7 9.52 -20.14 -5.19
N SER A 8 10.69 -19.78 -4.67
CA SER A 8 11.78 -19.21 -5.47
C SER A 8 13.11 -19.83 -5.08
N GLN A 9 14.00 -19.96 -6.06
CA GLN A 9 15.36 -20.43 -5.87
C GLN A 9 16.29 -19.44 -6.55
N SER A 10 17.26 -18.93 -5.80
CA SER A 10 18.35 -18.12 -6.32
C SER A 10 19.62 -18.95 -6.32
N ILE A 11 20.43 -18.80 -7.37
CA ILE A 11 21.73 -19.47 -7.50
C ILE A 11 22.76 -18.41 -7.80
N ASP A 12 23.70 -18.24 -6.88
CA ASP A 12 24.87 -17.41 -7.11
C ASP A 12 25.83 -18.17 -8.04
N LYS A 13 26.14 -17.58 -9.21
CA LYS A 13 26.99 -18.20 -10.23
C LYS A 13 28.47 -18.19 -9.88
N GLU A 14 28.91 -17.29 -9.01
CA GLU A 14 30.31 -17.16 -8.63
C GLU A 14 30.65 -18.07 -7.44
N THR A 15 29.74 -18.16 -6.47
CA THR A 15 29.94 -18.99 -5.27
C THR A 15 29.27 -20.36 -5.34
N GLY A 16 28.39 -20.60 -6.32
CA GLY A 16 27.60 -21.82 -6.47
C GLY A 16 26.53 -22.03 -5.38
N LYS A 17 26.36 -21.05 -4.47
CA LYS A 17 25.39 -21.13 -3.38
C LYS A 17 23.97 -21.09 -3.91
N ARG A 18 23.12 -21.95 -3.35
CA ARG A 18 21.70 -22.05 -3.68
C ARG A 18 20.87 -21.60 -2.50
N ASP A 19 20.08 -20.55 -2.70
CA ASP A 19 19.16 -20.03 -1.69
C ASP A 19 17.73 -20.34 -2.11
N ASN A 20 17.07 -21.20 -1.35
CA ASN A 20 15.67 -21.55 -1.55
C ASN A 20 14.80 -20.72 -0.63
N SER A 21 13.80 -20.07 -1.20
CA SER A 21 12.80 -19.30 -0.46
C SER A 21 11.40 -19.85 -0.71
N ILE A 22 10.68 -20.08 0.38
CA ILE A 22 9.29 -20.52 0.40
C ILE A 22 8.49 -19.42 1.09
N TYR A 23 7.37 -19.02 0.50
CA TYR A 23 6.46 -18.05 1.07
C TYR A 23 5.03 -18.58 0.98
N LEU A 24 4.34 -18.57 2.12
CA LEU A 24 2.96 -18.97 2.28
C LEU A 24 2.22 -17.75 2.84
N SER A 25 1.09 -17.38 2.27
CA SER A 25 0.23 -16.35 2.87
C SER A 25 -1.24 -16.72 2.79
N LEU A 26 -1.95 -16.35 3.85
CA LEU A 26 -3.38 -16.54 4.01
C LEU A 26 -3.97 -15.18 4.40
N SER A 27 -5.08 -14.80 3.75
CA SER A 27 -5.83 -13.59 4.07
C SER A 27 -7.31 -13.91 4.24
N LEU A 28 -7.80 -13.57 5.42
CA LEU A 28 -9.16 -13.76 5.91
C LEU A 28 -9.85 -12.39 5.96
N PRO A 29 -10.85 -12.11 5.10
CA PRO A 29 -11.66 -10.92 5.25
C PRO A 29 -12.50 -11.02 6.54
N LEU A 30 -12.46 -9.97 7.36
CA LEU A 30 -13.21 -9.80 8.59
C LEU A 30 -14.29 -8.73 8.33
N GLY A 31 -15.32 -9.12 7.56
CA GLY A 31 -16.33 -8.19 7.06
C GLY A 31 -15.86 -7.41 5.82
N ASP A 32 -16.47 -6.24 5.59
CA ASP A 32 -16.30 -5.50 4.33
C ASP A 32 -15.04 -4.63 4.31
N ASN A 33 -14.59 -4.19 5.48
CA ASN A 33 -13.59 -3.13 5.61
C ASN A 33 -12.31 -3.58 6.35
N HIS A 34 -12.25 -4.81 6.84
CA HIS A 34 -11.12 -5.32 7.59
C HIS A 34 -10.71 -6.70 7.08
N SER A 35 -9.44 -7.03 7.24
CA SER A 35 -8.91 -8.36 6.97
C SER A 35 -7.80 -8.68 7.94
N ALA A 36 -7.69 -9.96 8.30
CA ALA A 36 -6.54 -10.50 8.99
C ALA A 36 -5.71 -11.31 8.00
N ASP A 37 -4.40 -11.11 8.03
CA ASP A 37 -3.45 -11.87 7.24
C ASP A 37 -2.46 -12.62 8.11
N SER A 38 -2.02 -13.76 7.61
CA SER A 38 -0.98 -14.56 8.21
C SER A 38 -0.06 -15.02 7.11
N SER A 39 1.24 -14.80 7.28
CA SER A 39 2.23 -15.32 6.35
C SER A 39 3.37 -16.04 7.07
N TYR A 40 3.90 -17.03 6.37
CA TYR A 40 5.04 -17.82 6.77
C TYR A 40 6.03 -17.79 5.63
N SER A 41 7.26 -17.40 5.91
CA SER A 41 8.34 -17.46 4.94
C SER A 41 9.54 -18.20 5.51
N ARG A 42 10.24 -18.91 4.65
CA ARG A 42 11.51 -19.55 4.95
C ARG A 42 12.48 -19.25 3.82
N SER A 43 13.62 -18.66 4.13
CA SER A 43 14.71 -18.44 3.18
C SER A 43 15.96 -19.11 3.74
N GLY A 44 16.41 -20.19 3.11
CA GLY A 44 17.48 -21.03 3.64
C GLY A 44 17.17 -21.54 5.06
N ASN A 45 17.92 -21.04 6.04
CA ASN A 45 17.75 -21.38 7.46
C ASN A 45 16.95 -20.33 8.25
N ASP A 46 16.64 -19.18 7.66
CA ASP A 46 15.85 -18.13 8.30
C ASP A 46 14.36 -18.38 8.06
N ILE A 47 13.59 -18.39 9.15
CA ILE A 47 12.14 -18.55 9.11
C ILE A 47 11.55 -17.28 9.69
N ASN A 48 10.55 -16.72 9.03
CA ASN A 48 9.79 -15.58 9.50
C ASN A 48 8.29 -15.87 9.46
N GLN A 49 7.60 -15.52 10.54
CA GLN A 49 6.16 -15.62 10.68
C GLN A 49 5.61 -14.23 10.87
N ARG A 50 4.57 -13.86 10.13
CA ARG A 50 3.92 -12.56 10.22
C ARG A 50 2.43 -12.74 10.40
N LEU A 51 1.86 -11.93 11.29
CA LEU A 51 0.43 -11.79 11.49
C LEU A 51 0.10 -10.31 11.33
N GLY A 52 -0.94 -10.02 10.57
CA GLY A 52 -1.37 -8.67 10.25
C GLY A 52 -2.86 -8.50 10.37
N ILE A 53 -3.28 -7.28 10.71
CA ILE A 53 -4.65 -6.83 10.60
C ILE A 53 -4.62 -5.54 9.80
N ASN A 54 -5.38 -5.51 8.71
CA ASN A 54 -5.50 -4.35 7.85
C ASN A 54 -6.97 -3.97 7.70
N GLY A 55 -7.22 -2.72 7.42
CA GLY A 55 -8.56 -2.27 7.06
C GLY A 55 -8.56 -0.93 6.38
N SER A 56 -9.75 -0.50 5.98
CA SER A 56 -9.99 0.80 5.39
C SER A 56 -11.26 1.44 5.95
N PHE A 57 -11.30 2.77 5.93
CA PHE A 57 -12.44 3.54 6.40
C PHE A 57 -12.61 4.84 5.60
N GLY A 58 -13.74 5.52 5.84
CA GLY A 58 -14.20 6.66 5.05
C GLY A 58 -15.24 6.25 4.01
N GLU A 59 -16.03 7.22 3.56
CA GLU A 59 -17.14 7.00 2.61
C GLU A 59 -16.70 6.32 1.31
N ARG A 60 -15.42 6.47 0.94
CA ARG A 60 -14.84 5.90 -0.27
C ARG A 60 -13.64 5.00 0.01
N HIS A 61 -13.52 4.49 1.24
CA HIS A 61 -12.37 3.70 1.71
C HIS A 61 -11.02 4.41 1.45
N GLN A 62 -11.05 5.75 1.52
CA GLN A 62 -9.89 6.60 1.21
C GLN A 62 -8.77 6.45 2.23
N TRP A 63 -9.09 6.03 3.46
CA TRP A 63 -8.12 5.76 4.50
C TRP A 63 -7.88 4.26 4.61
N SER A 64 -6.62 3.86 4.68
CA SER A 64 -6.22 2.48 4.95
C SER A 64 -5.24 2.43 6.10
N TYR A 65 -5.38 1.44 6.96
CA TYR A 65 -4.46 1.23 8.07
C TYR A 65 -4.08 -0.25 8.16
N GLY A 66 -2.92 -0.52 8.74
CA GLY A 66 -2.42 -1.87 8.95
C GLY A 66 -1.53 -1.94 10.16
N ILE A 67 -1.66 -3.02 10.92
CA ILE A 67 -0.78 -3.34 12.03
C ILE A 67 -0.30 -4.76 11.82
N ASN A 68 1.01 -4.97 11.94
CA ASN A 68 1.62 -6.25 11.73
C ASN A 68 2.58 -6.56 12.87
N ALA A 69 2.66 -7.83 13.22
CA ALA A 69 3.67 -8.38 14.11
C ALA A 69 4.36 -9.53 13.38
N SER A 70 5.68 -9.55 13.42
CA SER A 70 6.44 -10.69 12.93
C SER A 70 7.46 -11.21 13.92
N ARG A 71 7.79 -12.48 13.77
CA ARG A 71 8.79 -13.17 14.57
C ARG A 71 9.60 -14.10 13.70
N ASN A 72 10.91 -14.12 13.88
CA ASN A 72 11.78 -15.09 13.24
C ASN A 72 12.17 -16.26 14.18
N ASN A 73 12.77 -17.30 13.61
CA ASN A 73 13.24 -18.48 14.36
C ASN A 73 14.35 -18.17 15.37
N GLN A 74 15.10 -17.08 15.20
CA GLN A 74 16.11 -16.61 16.14
C GLN A 74 15.50 -15.84 17.34
N GLY A 75 14.16 -15.68 17.37
CA GLY A 75 13.45 -15.04 18.46
C GLY A 75 13.30 -13.52 18.32
N TYR A 76 13.82 -12.92 17.25
CA TYR A 76 13.59 -11.51 16.95
C TYR A 76 12.12 -11.27 16.66
N ARG A 77 11.61 -10.17 17.19
CA ARG A 77 10.22 -9.72 17.00
C ARG A 77 10.21 -8.34 16.39
N SER A 78 9.31 -8.09 15.46
CA SER A 78 9.07 -6.75 14.92
C SER A 78 7.59 -6.43 14.93
N TYR A 79 7.31 -5.15 15.05
CA TYR A 79 5.98 -4.58 15.02
C TYR A 79 5.98 -3.43 14.02
N ASP A 80 5.02 -3.44 13.12
CA ASP A 80 4.89 -2.47 12.05
C ASP A 80 3.47 -1.90 12.07
N ALA A 81 3.36 -0.59 11.93
CA ALA A 81 2.10 0.12 11.76
C ALA A 81 2.18 0.97 10.51
N ASN A 82 1.12 0.96 9.70
CA ASN A 82 1.02 1.74 8.48
C ASN A 82 -0.34 2.44 8.40
N LEU A 83 -0.31 3.64 7.84
CA LEU A 83 -1.47 4.47 7.56
C LEU A 83 -1.31 5.04 6.14
N ALA A 84 -2.36 4.99 5.35
CA ALA A 84 -2.41 5.57 4.02
C ALA A 84 -3.71 6.36 3.85
N HIS A 85 -3.64 7.44 3.09
CA HIS A 85 -4.77 8.27 2.73
C HIS A 85 -4.69 8.62 1.25
N ASN A 86 -5.66 8.16 0.47
CA ASN A 86 -5.75 8.38 -0.96
C ASN A 86 -6.90 9.35 -1.25
N ASN A 87 -6.59 10.55 -1.73
CA ASN A 87 -7.59 11.55 -2.10
C ASN A 87 -7.49 11.87 -3.60
N SER A 88 -8.35 12.74 -4.12
CA SER A 88 -8.38 13.08 -5.54
C SER A 88 -7.12 13.78 -6.04
N ILE A 89 -6.38 14.43 -5.14
CA ILE A 89 -5.19 15.24 -5.46
C ILE A 89 -3.87 14.49 -5.22
N GLY A 90 -3.91 13.25 -4.73
CA GLY A 90 -2.71 12.49 -4.39
C GLY A 90 -2.92 11.33 -3.41
N SER A 91 -1.81 10.77 -2.95
CA SER A 91 -1.76 9.68 -1.98
C SER A 91 -0.68 9.97 -0.96
N TYR A 92 -1.03 9.81 0.31
CA TYR A 92 -0.14 10.03 1.46
C TYR A 92 0.01 8.72 2.21
N ARG A 93 1.23 8.41 2.65
CA ARG A 93 1.55 7.20 3.39
C ARG A 93 2.45 7.53 4.56
N ALA A 94 2.19 6.89 5.68
CA ALA A 94 3.01 6.92 6.87
C ALA A 94 3.19 5.50 7.37
N SER A 95 4.40 5.14 7.79
CA SER A 95 4.66 3.88 8.45
C SER A 95 5.66 4.05 9.58
N TYR A 96 5.52 3.18 10.56
CA TYR A 96 6.36 3.11 11.73
C TYR A 96 6.67 1.65 12.00
N SER A 97 7.94 1.31 12.23
CA SER A 97 8.31 -0.02 12.66
C SER A 97 9.28 -0.01 13.82
N ARG A 98 9.22 -1.05 14.63
CA ARG A 98 10.11 -1.27 15.76
C ARG A 98 10.40 -2.75 15.93
N ASP A 99 11.66 -3.08 16.19
CA ASP A 99 12.08 -4.45 16.49
C ASP A 99 12.50 -4.66 17.95
N SER A 100 12.73 -5.91 18.30
CA SER A 100 13.19 -6.35 19.62
C SER A 100 14.61 -5.89 19.96
N LEU A 101 15.40 -5.48 18.95
CA LEU A 101 16.72 -4.87 19.12
C LEU A 101 16.66 -3.36 19.42
N LYS A 102 15.46 -2.81 19.58
CA LYS A 102 15.20 -1.37 19.78
C LYS A 102 15.48 -0.52 18.53
N ASN A 103 15.68 -1.12 17.36
CA ASN A 103 15.71 -0.34 16.13
C ASN A 103 14.30 0.17 15.84
N ARG A 104 14.24 1.37 15.27
CA ARG A 104 13.00 2.04 14.92
C ARG A 104 13.16 2.61 13.53
N SER A 105 12.16 2.41 12.68
CA SER A 105 12.09 3.09 11.40
C SER A 105 10.79 3.88 11.32
N THR A 106 10.86 5.02 10.67
CA THR A 106 9.68 5.85 10.40
C THR A 106 9.80 6.31 8.97
N SER A 107 8.73 6.17 8.21
CA SER A 107 8.68 6.55 6.80
C SER A 107 7.44 7.36 6.55
N LEU A 108 7.61 8.44 5.79
CA LEU A 108 6.54 9.28 5.30
C LEU A 108 6.72 9.42 3.79
N GLY A 109 5.62 9.36 3.05
CA GLY A 109 5.63 9.47 1.60
C GLY A 109 4.39 10.16 1.10
N ALA A 110 4.55 10.94 0.03
CA ALA A 110 3.44 11.53 -0.72
C ALA A 110 3.70 11.33 -2.22
N SER A 111 2.65 11.04 -2.96
CA SER A 111 2.71 10.85 -4.41
C SER A 111 1.49 11.46 -5.07
N GLY A 112 1.69 12.15 -6.19
CA GLY A 112 0.63 12.77 -6.98
C GLY A 112 1.20 13.26 -8.30
N ALA A 113 0.35 13.86 -9.13
CA ALA A 113 0.70 14.47 -10.39
C ALA A 113 0.20 15.92 -10.44
N VAL A 114 0.95 16.75 -11.15
CA VAL A 114 0.60 18.15 -11.43
C VAL A 114 0.42 18.27 -12.94
N VAL A 115 -0.76 18.66 -13.38
CA VAL A 115 -1.10 18.79 -14.79
C VAL A 115 -1.38 20.23 -15.12
N ALA A 116 -0.56 20.82 -15.99
CA ALA A 116 -0.79 22.15 -16.54
C ALA A 116 -1.59 22.04 -17.86
N HIS A 117 -2.70 22.76 -17.95
CA HIS A 117 -3.56 22.79 -19.14
C HIS A 117 -4.14 24.19 -19.37
N LYS A 118 -4.84 24.38 -20.50
CA LYS A 118 -5.41 25.68 -20.91
C LYS A 118 -6.35 26.35 -19.90
N HIS A 119 -6.84 25.62 -18.89
CA HIS A 119 -7.75 26.13 -17.86
C HIS A 119 -7.09 26.27 -16.48
N GLY A 120 -5.77 26.02 -16.36
CA GLY A 120 -5.02 26.19 -15.13
C GLY A 120 -4.08 25.02 -14.80
N ILE A 121 -3.77 24.89 -13.52
CA ILE A 121 -2.98 23.79 -12.96
C ILE A 121 -3.91 22.95 -12.10
N THR A 122 -3.98 21.65 -12.39
CA THR A 122 -4.79 20.69 -11.63
C THR A 122 -3.90 19.67 -10.95
N LEU A 123 -4.12 19.45 -9.65
CA LEU A 123 -3.49 18.39 -8.89
C LEU A 123 -4.31 17.11 -9.00
N SER A 124 -3.65 15.99 -9.21
CA SER A 124 -4.30 14.69 -9.38
C SER A 124 -3.51 13.58 -8.73
N GLN A 125 -4.13 12.41 -8.59
CA GLN A 125 -3.41 11.16 -8.33
C GLN A 125 -2.39 10.91 -9.46
N PRO A 126 -1.34 10.09 -9.24
CA PRO A 126 -0.37 9.77 -10.28
C PRO A 126 -1.07 9.33 -11.58
N VAL A 127 -0.89 10.09 -12.65
CA VAL A 127 -1.53 9.84 -13.96
C VAL A 127 -0.71 8.86 -14.79
N GLY A 128 -1.39 8.02 -15.56
CA GLY A 128 -0.74 7.14 -16.54
C GLY A 128 -0.33 7.86 -17.82
N GLU A 129 0.19 7.12 -18.80
CA GLU A 129 0.57 7.66 -20.11
C GLU A 129 -0.61 8.29 -20.88
N SER A 130 -1.80 7.70 -20.74
CA SER A 130 -3.05 8.24 -21.27
C SER A 130 -3.93 8.72 -20.12
N PHE A 131 -4.27 10.00 -20.12
CA PHE A 131 -5.15 10.63 -19.14
C PHE A 131 -6.13 11.57 -19.83
N ALA A 132 -7.28 11.81 -19.18
CA ALA A 132 -8.30 12.72 -19.67
C ALA A 132 -8.42 13.90 -18.71
N ILE A 133 -8.67 15.10 -19.24
CA ILE A 133 -8.91 16.28 -18.40
C ILE A 133 -10.40 16.61 -18.48
N ILE A 134 -11.07 16.59 -17.33
CA ILE A 134 -12.47 17.00 -17.19
C ILE A 134 -12.47 18.44 -16.69
N HIS A 135 -13.18 19.33 -17.38
CA HIS A 135 -13.44 20.69 -16.92
C HIS A 135 -14.93 20.96 -16.90
N ALA A 136 -15.49 21.20 -15.71
CA ALA A 136 -16.86 21.60 -15.50
C ALA A 136 -16.93 22.70 -14.43
N LYS A 137 -16.98 23.95 -14.91
CA LYS A 137 -16.85 25.20 -14.15
C LYS A 137 -17.79 25.34 -12.94
N ASP A 138 -18.98 24.74 -13.00
CA ASP A 138 -20.00 24.81 -11.94
C ASP A 138 -20.17 23.48 -11.17
N ALA A 139 -19.28 22.52 -11.39
CA ALA A 139 -19.33 21.19 -10.80
C ALA A 139 -18.18 20.97 -9.78
N ALA A 140 -17.73 22.03 -9.11
CA ALA A 140 -16.71 21.92 -8.07
C ALA A 140 -17.12 20.91 -6.99
N GLY A 141 -16.22 19.99 -6.64
CA GLY A 141 -16.51 18.90 -5.71
C GLY A 141 -17.38 17.77 -6.27
N ALA A 142 -17.80 17.85 -7.55
CA ALA A 142 -18.49 16.76 -8.21
C ALA A 142 -17.59 15.52 -8.26
N LYS A 143 -18.21 14.38 -8.01
CA LYS A 143 -17.54 13.07 -7.95
C LYS A 143 -17.50 12.54 -9.38
N VAL A 144 -16.33 12.12 -9.85
CA VAL A 144 -16.24 11.39 -11.12
C VAL A 144 -16.56 9.93 -10.80
N GLU A 145 -17.54 9.35 -11.49
CA GLU A 145 -17.89 7.94 -11.38
C GLU A 145 -16.85 7.08 -12.12
N SER A 146 -15.61 7.16 -11.66
CA SER A 146 -14.50 6.32 -12.08
C SER A 146 -13.99 5.57 -10.85
N GLY A 147 -13.48 4.35 -11.02
CA GLY A 147 -13.03 3.51 -9.90
C GLY A 147 -11.88 4.10 -9.07
N ALA A 148 -11.26 5.20 -9.52
CA ALA A 148 -10.32 5.99 -8.74
C ALA A 148 -11.09 7.13 -8.04
N ASN A 149 -10.79 7.39 -6.77
CA ASN A 149 -11.41 8.42 -5.91
C ASN A 149 -11.18 9.87 -6.39
N VAL A 150 -11.56 10.18 -7.63
CA VAL A 150 -11.36 11.46 -8.32
C VAL A 150 -12.56 12.36 -8.08
N SER A 151 -12.29 13.62 -7.77
CA SER A 151 -13.30 14.66 -7.64
C SER A 151 -12.76 15.95 -8.21
N LEU A 152 -13.66 16.74 -8.79
CA LEU A 152 -13.32 18.03 -9.37
C LEU A 152 -12.80 18.97 -8.28
N ASP A 153 -11.71 19.66 -8.60
CA ASP A 153 -11.09 20.66 -7.74
C ASP A 153 -11.99 21.91 -7.59
N TYR A 154 -11.51 22.89 -6.81
CA TYR A 154 -12.21 24.15 -6.59
C TYR A 154 -12.47 24.96 -7.88
N PHE A 155 -11.69 24.71 -8.94
CA PHE A 155 -11.81 25.35 -10.24
C PHE A 155 -12.67 24.53 -11.23
N GLY A 156 -13.22 23.39 -10.78
CA GLY A 156 -14.02 22.50 -11.61
C GLY A 156 -13.19 21.61 -12.53
N ASN A 157 -11.92 21.36 -12.23
CA ASN A 157 -11.02 20.50 -12.99
C ASN A 157 -10.80 19.15 -12.33
N ALA A 158 -10.69 18.10 -13.12
CA ALA A 158 -10.20 16.79 -12.69
C ALA A 158 -9.34 16.16 -13.79
N VAL A 159 -8.40 15.31 -13.39
CA VAL A 159 -7.57 14.49 -14.29
C VAL A 159 -7.67 13.03 -13.87
#